data_AF-A0AAV2SNT1-F1
#
_entry.id   AF-A0AAV2SNT1-F1
#
_cell.length_a   1.000
_cell.length_b   1.000
_cell.length_c   1.000
_cell.angle_alpha   90.00
_cell.angle_beta   90.00
_cell.angle_gamma   90.00
#
_symmetry.space_group_name_H-M   'P 1'
#
loop_
_entity.id
_entity.type
_entity.pdbx_description
1 polymer ?
#
loop_
_entity_poly.entity_id
_entity_poly.type
_entity_poly.pdbx_seq_one_letter_code
_entity_poly.pdbx_strand_id
1 'polypeptide(L)'
;MMEEEVVSNQSTSSAASAQEYYNTRSSETEKLRLARERLHLQTLIDKGDEKVNLKPNPNGKSSIWSSFKLIFLSERRTNFVQCNGCYQVFQHKRQSGTSGLIYHSKMCKEGGGLSIQVKNELRQGILDLGTKWCCQSGRPFSIFTRDIYFRKLIKLILDVALDNKSISLNEILPSANTISAKVDSLSENSINLLRPQIKEAAATSLAVTLDIWTETHTKASYFGMTAHYGYEDSGRNIILGFTKITAADNNTLKSEISFILQRWEIEDRIDQLVYVTDSCFLFVKAQSKKLWVTCLKSSHRLMQLKTKQSSGREPMLHLLLPRQNLQSFLRTPILTWIQTLSRTENVLRVKTLLLLISLRRRQPGTPTECPGSEQLVQKIAVWHNLMKDFLRHQVTLLLCCHEILFQLSRGHVLLTVWHNLRIQSLFENPLPHLNLTHTLRTAVENCFVLAAHSLSVC
;
A
#
# COMPACT_ATOMS: atom_id res chain seq x y z
N MET A 1 -51.57 -69.93 -18.10
CA MET A 1 -51.39 -69.42 -19.48
C MET A 1 -50.91 -68.00 -19.37
N MET A 2 -49.66 -67.75 -19.81
CA MET A 2 -49.09 -66.49 -20.34
C MET A 2 -49.37 -65.20 -19.53
N GLU A 3 -48.39 -64.41 -19.06
CA GLU A 3 -47.20 -63.93 -19.76
C GLU A 3 -46.03 -63.62 -18.81
N GLU A 4 -44.86 -63.79 -19.40
CA GLU A 4 -43.49 -63.61 -18.94
C GLU A 4 -42.98 -62.20 -19.29
N GLU A 5 -41.81 -61.87 -18.69
CA GLU A 5 -40.80 -60.90 -19.18
C GLU A 5 -41.15 -59.42 -19.28
N VAL A 6 -40.55 -58.58 -18.39
CA VAL A 6 -39.64 -57.46 -18.75
C VAL A 6 -38.90 -57.02 -17.45
N VAL A 7 -37.79 -57.66 -17.07
CA VAL A 7 -36.84 -57.09 -16.09
C VAL A 7 -35.41 -57.48 -16.46
N SER A 8 -34.77 -56.71 -17.35
CA SER A 8 -33.32 -56.51 -17.35
C SER A 8 -32.95 -55.46 -18.40
N ASN A 9 -32.44 -54.29 -17.98
CA ASN A 9 -31.46 -53.45 -18.71
C ASN A 9 -31.30 -52.03 -18.12
N GLN A 10 -31.02 -51.88 -16.82
CA GLN A 10 -30.67 -50.57 -16.24
C GLN A 10 -29.37 -50.52 -15.42
N SER A 11 -28.61 -51.61 -15.35
CA SER A 11 -27.47 -51.71 -14.42
C SER A 11 -26.10 -51.34 -15.00
N THR A 12 -25.98 -51.01 -16.29
CA THR A 12 -24.68 -50.82 -16.96
C THR A 12 -24.32 -49.37 -17.28
N SER A 13 -25.23 -48.40 -17.13
CA SER A 13 -24.94 -46.98 -17.47
C SER A 13 -24.31 -46.16 -16.34
N SER A 14 -24.43 -46.56 -15.07
CA SER A 14 -23.91 -45.77 -13.93
C SER A 14 -22.42 -45.96 -13.65
N ALA A 15 -21.86 -47.12 -13.98
CA ALA A 15 -20.43 -47.40 -13.79
C ALA A 15 -19.55 -46.65 -14.81
N ALA A 16 -20.04 -46.46 -16.04
CA ALA A 16 -19.34 -45.72 -17.08
C ALA A 16 -19.23 -44.22 -16.75
N SER A 17 -20.30 -43.61 -16.22
CA SER A 17 -20.29 -42.18 -15.88
C SER A 17 -19.41 -41.86 -14.66
N ALA A 18 -19.33 -42.76 -13.68
CA ALA A 18 -18.43 -42.60 -12.54
C ALA A 18 -16.95 -42.68 -12.96
N GLN A 19 -16.60 -43.61 -13.85
CA GLN A 19 -15.23 -43.74 -14.34
C GLN A 19 -14.80 -42.53 -15.20
N GLU A 20 -15.71 -42.00 -16.02
CA GLU A 20 -15.47 -40.80 -16.83
C GLU A 20 -15.30 -39.55 -15.94
N TYR A 21 -16.08 -39.42 -14.87
CA TYR A 21 -15.91 -38.38 -13.87
C TYR A 21 -14.55 -38.44 -13.14
N TYR A 22 -14.12 -39.63 -12.71
CA TYR A 22 -12.82 -39.83 -12.06
C TYR A 22 -11.64 -39.54 -13.00
N ASN A 23 -11.71 -39.97 -14.27
CA ASN A 23 -10.69 -39.70 -15.27
C ASN A 23 -10.58 -38.18 -15.55
N THR A 24 -11.70 -37.48 -15.60
CA THR A 24 -11.74 -36.02 -15.82
C THR A 24 -11.13 -35.26 -14.64
N ARG A 25 -11.46 -35.65 -13.41
CA ARG A 25 -10.94 -35.03 -12.17
C ARG A 25 -9.45 -35.31 -11.96
N SER A 26 -8.98 -36.50 -12.34
CA SER A 26 -7.55 -36.85 -12.32
C SER A 26 -6.76 -36.02 -13.35
N SER A 27 -7.31 -35.80 -14.55
CA SER A 27 -6.71 -34.95 -15.57
C SER A 27 -6.63 -33.47 -15.15
N GLU A 28 -7.67 -32.96 -14.49
CA GLU A 28 -7.72 -31.57 -14.02
C GLU A 28 -6.73 -31.29 -12.90
N THR A 29 -6.60 -32.22 -11.95
CA THR A 29 -5.62 -32.11 -10.85
C THR A 29 -4.17 -32.14 -11.37
N GLU A 30 -3.87 -32.96 -12.38
CA GLU A 30 -2.54 -32.99 -13.01
C GLU A 30 -2.23 -31.70 -13.77
N LYS A 31 -3.19 -31.14 -14.52
CA LYS A 31 -3.02 -29.84 -15.21
C LYS A 31 -2.72 -28.72 -14.22
N LEU A 32 -3.44 -28.66 -13.10
CA LEU A 32 -3.21 -27.68 -12.03
C LEU A 32 -1.85 -27.88 -11.37
N ARG A 33 -1.44 -29.13 -11.11
CA ARG A 33 -0.12 -29.47 -10.55
C ARG A 33 1.00 -28.96 -11.45
N LEU A 34 0.93 -29.25 -12.74
CA LEU A 34 1.90 -28.80 -13.75
C LEU A 34 1.93 -27.27 -13.90
N ALA A 35 0.77 -26.61 -13.83
CA ALA A 35 0.70 -25.15 -13.88
C ALA A 35 1.37 -24.50 -12.66
N ARG A 36 1.20 -25.07 -11.46
CA ARG A 36 1.88 -24.64 -10.23
C ARG A 36 3.39 -24.88 -10.32
N GLU A 37 3.81 -26.06 -10.79
CA GLU A 37 5.22 -26.41 -10.96
C GLU A 37 5.91 -25.45 -11.95
N ARG A 38 5.26 -25.15 -13.09
CA ARG A 38 5.73 -24.14 -14.06
C ARG A 38 5.93 -22.77 -13.41
N LEU A 39 4.94 -22.28 -12.65
CA LEU A 39 5.00 -20.97 -12.00
C LEU A 39 6.09 -20.92 -10.92
N HIS A 40 6.25 -22.01 -10.17
CA HIS A 40 7.30 -22.15 -9.17
C HIS A 40 8.68 -22.09 -9.82
N LEU A 41 8.92 -22.86 -10.88
CA LEU A 41 10.18 -22.85 -11.62
C LEU A 41 10.48 -21.47 -12.23
N GLN A 42 9.49 -20.80 -12.82
CA GLN A 42 9.66 -19.43 -13.31
C GLN A 42 10.09 -18.49 -12.19
N THR A 43 9.44 -18.57 -11.03
CA THR A 43 9.77 -17.73 -9.86
C THR A 43 11.19 -17.98 -9.36
N LEU A 44 11.66 -19.23 -9.35
CA LEU A 44 13.03 -19.57 -8.95
C LEU A 44 14.06 -19.04 -9.95
N ILE A 45 13.78 -19.16 -11.26
CA ILE A 45 14.64 -18.63 -12.32
C ILE A 45 14.75 -17.10 -12.23
N ASP A 46 13.61 -16.42 -12.08
CA ASP A 46 13.57 -14.95 -12.00
C ASP A 46 14.32 -14.42 -10.76
N LYS A 47 14.42 -15.23 -9.70
CA LYS A 47 15.20 -14.93 -8.48
C LYS A 47 16.68 -15.29 -8.59
N GLY A 48 17.09 -16.01 -9.62
CA GLY A 48 18.46 -16.54 -9.74
C GLY A 48 18.79 -17.59 -8.69
N ASP A 49 17.84 -18.43 -8.30
CA ASP A 49 18.06 -19.48 -7.29
C ASP A 49 19.11 -20.50 -7.75
N GLU A 50 20.14 -20.73 -6.93
CA GLU A 50 21.28 -21.63 -7.23
C GLU A 50 20.86 -23.08 -7.46
N LYS A 51 19.69 -23.50 -6.93
CA LYS A 51 19.16 -24.85 -7.16
C LYS A 51 18.69 -25.05 -8.60
N VAL A 52 18.42 -23.97 -9.34
CA VAL A 52 17.96 -24.05 -10.72
C VAL A 52 19.13 -23.90 -11.69
N ASN A 53 19.37 -24.96 -12.46
CA ASN A 53 20.42 -25.01 -13.46
C ASN A 53 19.81 -25.10 -14.87
N LEU A 54 20.21 -24.19 -15.75
CA LEU A 54 19.77 -24.13 -17.14
C LEU A 54 20.86 -24.68 -18.04
N LYS A 55 20.63 -25.86 -18.64
CA LYS A 55 21.63 -26.55 -19.47
C LYS A 55 21.14 -26.68 -20.92
N PRO A 56 22.03 -26.61 -21.93
CA PRO A 56 21.66 -26.98 -23.30
C PRO A 56 21.22 -28.45 -23.37
N ASN A 57 20.48 -28.84 -24.40
CA ASN A 57 20.10 -30.24 -24.64
C ASN A 57 21.04 -30.88 -25.68
N PRO A 58 22.15 -31.54 -25.27
CA PRO A 58 23.11 -32.13 -26.20
C PRO A 58 22.52 -33.30 -27.01
N ASN A 59 21.50 -33.97 -26.46
CA ASN A 59 20.86 -35.13 -27.08
C ASN A 59 19.66 -34.74 -27.98
N GLY A 60 19.44 -33.44 -28.17
CA GLY A 60 18.33 -32.92 -28.97
C GLY A 60 18.60 -33.02 -30.47
N LYS A 61 17.96 -33.99 -31.15
CA LYS A 61 18.12 -34.15 -32.62
C LYS A 61 17.59 -32.97 -33.44
N SER A 62 16.64 -32.20 -32.91
CA SER A 62 16.01 -31.08 -33.61
C SER A 62 16.80 -29.77 -33.40
N SER A 63 16.96 -28.97 -34.44
CA SER A 63 17.60 -27.66 -34.39
C SER A 63 16.93 -26.68 -33.42
N ILE A 64 15.68 -26.94 -33.03
CA ILE A 64 14.92 -26.13 -32.07
C ILE A 64 15.62 -26.00 -30.71
N TRP A 65 16.42 -26.98 -30.32
CA TRP A 65 17.11 -26.99 -29.02
C TRP A 65 18.19 -25.91 -28.89
N SER A 66 18.60 -25.28 -29.98
CA SER A 66 19.40 -24.04 -29.94
C SER A 66 18.64 -22.86 -29.30
N SER A 67 17.31 -22.88 -29.36
CA SER A 67 16.44 -21.81 -28.85
C SER A 67 15.88 -22.09 -27.45
N PHE A 68 16.19 -23.24 -26.84
CA PHE A 68 15.67 -23.62 -25.52
C PHE A 68 16.75 -24.26 -24.64
N LYS A 69 16.64 -24.07 -23.33
CA LYS A 69 17.46 -24.76 -22.31
C LYS A 69 16.60 -25.71 -21.48
N LEU A 70 17.16 -26.86 -21.12
CA LEU A 70 16.58 -27.79 -20.15
C LEU A 70 16.70 -27.19 -18.74
N ILE A 71 15.64 -27.32 -17.95
CA ILE A 71 15.62 -26.86 -16.56
C ILE A 71 15.90 -28.05 -15.64
N PHE A 72 16.92 -27.92 -14.81
CA PHE A 72 17.27 -28.85 -13.74
C PHE A 72 17.03 -28.20 -12.39
N LEU A 73 16.32 -28.88 -11.49
CA LEU A 73 16.11 -28.44 -10.10
C LEU A 73 16.87 -29.40 -9.18
N SER A 74 17.88 -28.90 -8.47
CA SER A 74 18.77 -29.71 -7.62
C SER A 74 19.30 -30.92 -8.37
N GLU A 75 19.90 -30.67 -9.55
CA GLU A 75 20.48 -31.67 -10.45
C GLU A 75 19.50 -32.66 -11.12
N ARG A 76 18.21 -32.62 -10.75
CA ARG A 76 17.18 -33.45 -11.38
C ARG A 76 16.56 -32.73 -12.58
N ARG A 77 16.53 -33.41 -13.73
CA ARG A 77 15.90 -32.89 -14.94
C ARG A 77 14.39 -32.77 -14.71
N THR A 78 13.84 -31.59 -14.96
CA THR A 78 12.39 -31.35 -14.92
C THR A 78 11.73 -31.67 -16.27
N ASN A 79 10.39 -31.71 -16.30
CA ASN A 79 9.61 -31.80 -17.53
C ASN A 79 9.37 -30.42 -18.18
N PHE A 80 10.26 -29.46 -17.94
CA PHE A 80 10.15 -28.10 -18.40
C PHE A 80 11.42 -27.63 -19.10
N VAL A 81 11.25 -26.67 -20.00
CA VAL A 81 12.30 -26.01 -20.77
C VAL A 81 12.10 -24.51 -20.75
N GLN A 82 13.17 -23.74 -20.82
CA GLN A 82 13.11 -22.29 -20.91
C GLN A 82 13.45 -21.85 -22.33
N CYS A 83 12.66 -20.93 -22.90
CA CYS A 83 13.03 -20.27 -24.16
C CYS A 83 14.18 -19.27 -23.95
N ASN A 84 15.19 -19.32 -24.80
CA ASN A 84 16.34 -18.40 -24.75
C ASN A 84 15.99 -16.96 -25.17
N GLY A 85 14.87 -16.76 -25.89
CA GLY A 85 14.43 -15.45 -26.37
C GLY A 85 13.55 -14.70 -25.37
N CYS A 86 12.45 -15.31 -24.93
CA CYS A 86 11.47 -14.67 -24.04
C CYS A 86 11.59 -15.09 -22.56
N TYR A 87 12.52 -15.98 -22.23
CA TYR A 87 12.74 -16.51 -20.88
C TYR A 87 11.55 -17.23 -20.22
N GLN A 88 10.46 -17.48 -20.96
CA GLN A 88 9.31 -18.21 -20.45
C GLN A 88 9.58 -19.72 -20.34
N VAL A 89 8.98 -20.32 -19.31
CA VAL A 89 9.04 -21.77 -19.05
C VAL A 89 7.88 -22.50 -19.74
N PHE A 90 8.21 -23.53 -20.52
CA PHE A 90 7.28 -24.39 -21.25
C PHE A 90 7.37 -25.83 -20.76
N GLN A 91 6.24 -26.53 -20.74
CA GLN A 91 6.23 -27.96 -20.49
C GLN A 91 6.72 -28.72 -21.72
N HIS A 92 7.60 -29.69 -21.53
CA HIS A 92 8.07 -30.59 -22.58
C HIS A 92 8.38 -31.98 -22.01
N LYS A 93 7.68 -32.99 -22.51
CA LYS A 93 7.95 -34.40 -22.20
C LYS A 93 8.75 -35.01 -23.36
N ARG A 94 9.60 -35.98 -23.09
CA ARG A 94 10.39 -36.69 -24.14
C ARG A 94 9.50 -37.28 -25.25
N GLN A 95 8.27 -37.66 -24.90
CA GLN A 95 7.28 -38.25 -25.81
C GLN A 95 6.44 -37.21 -26.58
N SER A 96 6.36 -35.95 -26.14
CA SER A 96 5.41 -34.97 -26.70
C SER A 96 5.88 -34.33 -28.03
N GLY A 97 6.99 -34.81 -28.62
CA GLY A 97 7.62 -34.21 -29.79
C GLY A 97 8.09 -32.76 -29.55
N THR A 98 8.57 -32.10 -30.61
CA THR A 98 9.06 -30.71 -30.56
C THR A 98 8.12 -29.70 -31.20
N SER A 99 6.94 -30.11 -31.67
CA SER A 99 6.03 -29.25 -32.45
C SER A 99 5.60 -27.98 -31.69
N GLY A 100 5.27 -28.09 -30.40
CA GLY A 100 4.92 -26.92 -29.58
C GLY A 100 6.09 -25.94 -29.38
N LEU A 101 7.32 -26.47 -29.24
CA LEU A 101 8.52 -25.63 -29.13
C LEU A 101 8.85 -24.94 -30.45
N ILE A 102 8.67 -25.62 -31.58
CA ILE A 102 8.83 -25.07 -32.93
C ILE A 102 7.83 -23.94 -33.16
N TYR A 103 6.55 -24.16 -32.83
CA TYR A 103 5.52 -23.14 -32.94
C TYR A 103 5.87 -21.90 -32.12
N HIS A 104 6.26 -22.08 -30.85
CA HIS A 104 6.70 -20.96 -30.01
C HIS A 104 7.94 -20.26 -30.59
N SER A 105 8.97 -20.98 -31.03
CA SER A 105 10.20 -20.37 -31.53
C SER A 105 9.98 -19.51 -32.78
N LYS A 106 9.07 -19.93 -33.67
CA LYS A 106 8.66 -19.10 -34.82
C LYS A 106 8.09 -17.77 -34.35
N MET A 107 7.11 -17.81 -33.43
CA MET A 107 6.49 -16.60 -32.88
C MET A 107 7.47 -15.77 -32.03
N CYS A 108 8.38 -16.41 -31.29
CA CYS A 108 9.31 -15.76 -30.37
C CYS A 108 10.44 -15.03 -31.10
N LYS A 109 10.94 -15.57 -32.23
CA LYS A 109 12.04 -14.95 -33.02
C LYS A 109 11.62 -13.65 -33.70
N GLU A 110 10.34 -13.48 -33.97
CA GLU A 110 9.77 -12.26 -34.55
C GLU A 110 9.65 -11.11 -33.52
N GLY A 111 10.32 -11.22 -32.36
CA GLY A 111 10.07 -10.33 -31.21
C GLY A 111 8.71 -10.58 -30.55
N GLY A 112 8.00 -11.61 -31.01
CA GLY A 112 6.64 -11.99 -30.63
C GLY A 112 6.55 -12.73 -29.30
N GLY A 113 7.17 -12.18 -28.24
CA GLY A 113 6.27 -11.92 -27.12
C GLY A 113 5.15 -11.09 -27.74
N LEU A 114 3.87 -11.39 -27.52
CA LEU A 114 2.82 -10.44 -27.86
C LEU A 114 3.00 -9.15 -27.02
N SER A 115 4.15 -8.48 -27.07
CA SER A 115 4.20 -7.09 -27.50
C SER A 115 3.47 -6.99 -28.84
N ILE A 116 2.16 -7.20 -28.80
CA ILE A 116 1.24 -6.23 -29.36
C ILE A 116 1.91 -4.92 -28.97
N GLN A 117 2.46 -4.20 -29.94
CA GLN A 117 2.78 -2.80 -29.71
C GLN A 117 1.45 -2.21 -29.29
N VAL A 118 1.24 -2.16 -27.96
CA VAL A 118 0.03 -1.60 -27.40
C VAL A 118 0.12 -0.18 -27.88
N LYS A 119 -0.75 0.12 -28.85
CA LYS A 119 -0.84 1.40 -29.52
C LYS A 119 -0.71 2.47 -28.43
N ASN A 120 0.11 3.49 -28.66
CA ASN A 120 0.39 4.48 -27.62
C ASN A 120 -0.91 5.11 -27.09
N GLU A 121 -1.93 5.19 -27.92
CA GLU A 121 -3.30 5.60 -27.58
C GLU A 121 -3.92 4.68 -26.52
N LEU A 122 -3.76 3.34 -26.64
CA LEU A 122 -4.27 2.39 -25.64
C LEU A 122 -3.46 2.46 -24.34
N ARG A 123 -2.14 2.65 -24.41
CA ARG A 123 -1.32 2.89 -23.20
C ARG A 123 -1.76 4.15 -22.47
N GLN A 124 -1.97 5.23 -23.20
CA GLN A 124 -2.45 6.49 -22.64
C GLN A 124 -3.85 6.33 -22.06
N GLY A 125 -4.75 5.62 -22.74
CA GLY A 125 -6.09 5.32 -22.22
C GLY A 125 -6.06 4.53 -20.90
N ILE A 126 -5.18 3.54 -20.77
CA ILE A 126 -4.97 2.81 -19.50
C ILE A 126 -4.43 3.75 -18.41
N LEU A 127 -3.47 4.62 -18.75
CA LEU A 127 -2.91 5.59 -17.81
C LEU A 127 -3.97 6.59 -17.32
N ASP A 128 -4.79 7.12 -18.22
CA ASP A 128 -5.84 8.09 -17.90
C ASP A 128 -6.93 7.45 -17.03
N LEU A 129 -7.39 6.24 -17.39
CA LEU A 129 -8.37 5.50 -16.60
C LEU A 129 -7.82 5.10 -15.23
N GLY A 130 -6.58 4.62 -15.18
CA GLY A 130 -5.92 4.25 -13.93
C GLY A 130 -5.75 5.44 -12.98
N THR A 131 -5.38 6.60 -13.53
CA THR A 131 -5.28 7.85 -12.77
C THR A 131 -6.65 8.27 -12.23
N LYS A 132 -7.69 8.26 -13.07
CA LYS A 132 -9.06 8.57 -12.64
C LYS A 132 -9.53 7.63 -11.53
N TRP A 133 -9.28 6.32 -11.67
CA TRP A 133 -9.66 5.33 -10.66
C TRP A 133 -8.96 5.60 -9.31
N CYS A 134 -7.66 5.88 -9.32
CA CYS A 134 -6.93 6.26 -8.10
C CYS A 134 -7.52 7.53 -7.46
N CYS A 135 -7.75 8.58 -8.24
CA CYS A 135 -8.28 9.85 -7.73
C CYS A 135 -9.71 9.73 -7.20
N GLN A 136 -10.58 9.00 -7.90
CA GLN A 136 -12.01 8.89 -7.54
C GLN A 136 -12.26 7.87 -6.44
N SER A 137 -11.50 6.77 -6.39
CA SER A 137 -11.70 5.68 -5.43
C SER A 137 -10.69 5.69 -4.26
N GLY A 138 -9.79 6.68 -4.20
CA GLY A 138 -8.76 6.79 -3.15
C GLY A 138 -7.79 5.60 -3.13
N ARG A 139 -7.59 4.93 -4.27
CA ARG A 139 -6.71 3.75 -4.36
C ARG A 139 -5.24 4.20 -4.46
N PRO A 140 -4.31 3.53 -3.77
CA PRO A 140 -2.90 3.86 -3.86
C PRO A 140 -2.35 3.48 -5.24
N PHE A 141 -1.43 4.29 -5.80
CA PHE A 141 -0.79 4.00 -7.11
C PHE A 141 -0.02 2.68 -7.12
N SER A 142 0.39 2.19 -5.95
CA SER A 142 1.06 0.89 -5.80
C SER A 142 0.21 -0.30 -6.23
N ILE A 143 -1.11 -0.14 -6.40
CA ILE A 143 -1.99 -1.22 -6.88
C ILE A 143 -1.59 -1.71 -8.29
N PHE A 144 -1.12 -0.82 -9.17
CA PHE A 144 -0.72 -1.21 -10.52
C PHE A 144 0.65 -1.91 -10.56
N THR A 145 1.57 -1.53 -9.67
CA THR A 145 2.97 -1.97 -9.70
C THR A 145 3.29 -3.11 -8.75
N ARG A 146 2.69 -3.13 -7.56
CA ARG A 146 3.04 -4.10 -6.51
C ARG A 146 1.99 -5.18 -6.29
N ASP A 147 0.73 -4.92 -6.66
CA ASP A 147 -0.35 -5.89 -6.43
C ASP A 147 -0.39 -6.96 -7.53
N ILE A 148 0.09 -8.16 -7.17
CA ILE A 148 0.12 -9.33 -8.06
C ILE A 148 -1.30 -9.84 -8.36
N TYR A 149 -2.22 -9.76 -7.40
CA TYR A 149 -3.58 -10.28 -7.56
C TYR A 149 -4.43 -9.34 -8.42
N PHE A 150 -4.23 -8.03 -8.31
CA PHE A 150 -4.87 -7.08 -9.22
C PHE A 150 -4.48 -7.33 -10.69
N ARG A 151 -3.19 -7.58 -10.97
CA ARG A 151 -2.75 -7.95 -12.33
C ARG A 151 -3.33 -9.28 -12.81
N LYS A 152 -3.41 -10.28 -11.93
CA LYS A 152 -4.05 -11.56 -12.24
C LYS A 152 -5.53 -11.38 -12.55
N LEU A 153 -6.23 -10.51 -11.81
CA LEU A 153 -7.63 -10.19 -12.06
C LEU A 153 -7.82 -9.50 -13.42
N ILE A 154 -7.02 -8.47 -13.75
CA ILE A 154 -7.07 -7.83 -15.07
C ILE A 154 -6.85 -8.86 -16.17
N LYS A 155 -5.83 -9.72 -16.02
CA LYS A 155 -5.55 -10.76 -17.01
C LYS A 155 -6.75 -11.70 -17.18
N LEU A 156 -7.35 -12.16 -16.08
CA LEU A 156 -8.53 -13.04 -16.13
C LEU A 156 -9.69 -12.36 -16.87
N ILE A 157 -9.94 -11.06 -16.61
CA ILE A 157 -10.99 -10.30 -17.30
C ILE A 157 -10.68 -10.21 -18.81
N LEU A 158 -9.43 -9.95 -19.18
CA LEU A 158 -9.02 -9.90 -20.59
C LEU A 158 -9.17 -11.26 -21.28
N ASP A 159 -8.77 -12.35 -20.61
CA ASP A 159 -8.90 -13.71 -21.15
C ASP A 159 -10.40 -14.03 -21.39
N VAL A 160 -11.27 -13.73 -20.41
CA VAL A 160 -12.74 -13.87 -20.56
C VAL A 160 -13.29 -13.01 -21.71
N ALA A 161 -12.82 -11.77 -21.84
CA ALA A 161 -13.27 -10.87 -22.91
C ALA A 161 -12.79 -11.30 -24.30
N LEU A 162 -11.63 -11.96 -24.41
CA LEU A 162 -11.13 -12.51 -25.69
C LEU A 162 -11.96 -13.70 -26.14
N ASP A 163 -12.37 -14.56 -25.20
CA ASP A 163 -13.17 -15.75 -25.50
C ASP A 163 -14.64 -15.41 -25.83
N ASN A 164 -15.11 -14.23 -25.43
CA ASN A 164 -16.51 -13.85 -25.56
C ASN A 164 -16.66 -12.51 -26.27
N LYS A 165 -17.25 -12.55 -27.48
CA LYS A 165 -17.36 -11.38 -28.40
C LYS A 165 -18.09 -10.17 -27.81
N SER A 166 -18.93 -10.36 -26.81
CA SER A 166 -19.59 -9.29 -26.08
C SER A 166 -20.06 -9.82 -24.72
N ILE A 167 -19.38 -9.43 -23.64
CA ILE A 167 -19.87 -9.64 -22.27
C ILE A 167 -19.90 -8.30 -21.55
N SER A 168 -20.98 -8.07 -20.81
CA SER A 168 -21.07 -6.93 -19.90
C SER A 168 -20.18 -7.16 -18.67
N LEU A 169 -19.34 -6.18 -18.31
CA LEU A 169 -18.51 -6.27 -17.09
C LEU A 169 -19.35 -6.44 -15.81
N ASN A 170 -20.59 -5.94 -15.81
CA ASN A 170 -21.51 -6.10 -14.68
C ASN A 170 -21.99 -7.55 -14.50
N GLU A 171 -21.89 -8.38 -15.54
CA GLU A 171 -22.23 -9.81 -15.48
C GLU A 171 -21.02 -10.64 -15.01
N ILE A 172 -19.79 -10.19 -15.30
CA ILE A 172 -18.55 -10.88 -14.90
C ILE A 172 -18.19 -10.56 -13.45
N LEU A 173 -18.30 -9.30 -13.04
CA LEU A 173 -17.77 -8.85 -11.76
C LEU A 173 -18.77 -9.15 -10.63
N PRO A 174 -18.36 -9.91 -9.60
CA PRO A 174 -19.23 -10.19 -8.47
C PRO A 174 -19.50 -8.92 -7.65
N SER A 175 -20.67 -8.87 -7.02
CA SER A 175 -21.00 -7.80 -6.08
C SER A 175 -20.05 -7.79 -4.86
N ALA A 176 -19.94 -6.64 -4.19
CA ALA A 176 -19.16 -6.52 -2.97
C ALA A 176 -19.60 -7.53 -1.88
N ASN A 177 -20.91 -7.78 -1.77
CA ASN A 177 -21.47 -8.76 -0.83
C ASN A 177 -21.03 -10.19 -1.18
N THR A 178 -21.03 -10.54 -2.46
CA THR A 178 -20.55 -11.84 -2.95
C THR A 178 -19.07 -12.04 -2.65
N ILE A 179 -18.25 -11.01 -2.87
CA ILE A 179 -16.82 -11.05 -2.51
C ILE A 179 -16.65 -11.21 -1.00
N SER A 180 -17.38 -10.44 -0.18
CA SER A 180 -17.32 -10.53 1.28
C SER A 180 -17.66 -11.94 1.77
N ALA A 181 -18.79 -12.49 1.34
CA ALA A 181 -19.20 -13.84 1.70
C ALA A 181 -18.17 -14.90 1.26
N LYS A 182 -17.54 -14.71 0.10
CA LYS A 182 -16.48 -15.59 -0.37
C LYS A 182 -15.22 -15.47 0.49
N VAL A 183 -14.85 -14.26 0.92
CA VAL A 183 -13.72 -14.04 1.83
C VAL A 183 -13.99 -14.70 3.19
N ASP A 184 -15.20 -14.55 3.75
CA ASP A 184 -15.57 -15.20 5.01
C ASP A 184 -15.47 -16.72 4.92
N SER A 185 -15.99 -17.30 3.83
CA SER A 185 -15.90 -18.74 3.57
C SER A 185 -14.44 -19.21 3.42
N LEU A 186 -13.60 -18.48 2.69
CA LEU A 186 -12.18 -18.81 2.52
C LEU A 186 -11.39 -18.66 3.82
N SER A 187 -11.73 -17.65 4.63
CA SER A 187 -11.14 -17.42 5.95
C SER A 187 -11.45 -18.60 6.87
N GLU A 188 -12.73 -18.99 6.98
CA GLU A 188 -13.13 -20.10 7.84
C GLU A 188 -12.53 -21.44 7.39
N ASN A 189 -12.48 -21.70 6.09
CA ASN A 189 -11.78 -22.87 5.54
C ASN A 189 -10.28 -22.87 5.90
N SER A 190 -9.63 -21.71 5.85
CA SER A 190 -8.22 -21.57 6.22
C SER A 190 -8.00 -21.79 7.70
N ILE A 191 -8.89 -21.27 8.55
CA ILE A 191 -8.86 -21.51 10.00
C ILE A 191 -9.05 -23.00 10.27
N ASN A 192 -10.06 -23.65 9.71
CA ASN A 192 -10.30 -25.09 9.89
C ASN A 192 -9.09 -25.94 9.46
N LEU A 193 -8.40 -25.55 8.39
CA LEU A 193 -7.18 -26.22 7.92
C LEU A 193 -6.00 -26.03 8.89
N LEU A 194 -5.83 -24.83 9.43
CA LEU A 194 -4.69 -24.46 10.28
C LEU A 194 -4.91 -24.75 11.77
N ARG A 195 -6.16 -24.93 12.21
CA ARG A 195 -6.52 -25.13 13.62
C ARG A 195 -5.81 -26.32 14.26
N PRO A 196 -5.70 -27.52 13.63
CA PRO A 196 -4.96 -28.64 14.23
C PRO A 196 -3.49 -28.31 14.49
N GLN A 197 -2.83 -27.65 13.54
CA GLN A 197 -1.44 -27.21 13.66
C GLN A 197 -1.26 -26.19 14.78
N ILE A 198 -2.18 -25.24 14.93
CA ILE A 198 -2.15 -24.26 16.02
C ILE A 198 -2.40 -24.91 17.38
N LYS A 199 -3.31 -25.90 17.47
CA LYS A 199 -3.53 -26.66 18.71
C LYS A 199 -2.28 -27.42 19.15
N GLU A 200 -1.61 -28.09 18.21
CA GLU A 200 -0.37 -28.80 18.47
C GLU A 200 0.73 -27.84 18.95
N ALA A 201 0.88 -26.70 18.28
CA ALA A 201 1.81 -25.66 18.70
C ALA A 201 1.45 -25.10 20.09
N ALA A 202 0.17 -24.90 20.40
CA ALA A 202 -0.30 -24.39 21.70
C ALA A 202 0.06 -25.34 22.86
N ALA A 203 0.19 -26.64 22.60
CA ALA A 203 0.59 -27.62 23.60
C ALA A 203 2.11 -27.64 23.87
N THR A 204 2.92 -27.03 23.01
CA THR A 204 4.39 -27.19 23.01
C THR A 204 5.14 -25.86 23.07
N SER A 205 4.95 -25.00 22.06
CA SER A 205 5.81 -23.84 21.84
C SER A 205 5.12 -22.68 21.09
N LEU A 206 3.88 -22.34 21.45
CA LEU A 206 3.17 -21.20 20.86
C LEU A 206 3.45 -19.91 21.61
N ALA A 207 4.03 -18.94 20.92
CA ALA A 207 4.11 -17.57 21.38
C ALA A 207 3.08 -16.71 20.66
N VAL A 208 2.54 -15.70 21.34
CA VAL A 208 1.56 -14.78 20.78
C VAL A 208 2.01 -13.34 21.00
N THR A 209 2.12 -12.57 19.92
CA THR A 209 2.34 -11.13 20.02
C THR A 209 0.99 -10.41 20.09
N LEU A 210 0.86 -9.53 21.08
CA LEU A 210 -0.29 -8.65 21.26
C LEU A 210 0.12 -7.23 20.87
N ASP A 211 -0.49 -6.72 19.80
CA ASP A 211 -0.29 -5.35 19.32
C ASP A 211 -1.55 -4.53 19.63
N ILE A 212 -1.37 -3.40 20.31
CA ILE A 212 -2.44 -2.49 20.69
C ILE A 212 -2.00 -1.08 20.30
N TRP A 213 -2.80 -0.41 19.49
CA TRP A 213 -2.58 1.00 19.16
C TRP A 213 -3.88 1.77 19.08
N THR A 214 -3.79 3.05 19.40
CA THR A 214 -4.89 3.99 19.22
C THR A 214 -4.56 4.90 18.04
N GLU A 215 -5.39 4.86 17.01
CA GLU A 215 -5.30 5.78 15.89
C GLU A 215 -5.68 7.18 16.38
N THR A 216 -4.69 8.08 16.37
CA THR A 216 -4.82 9.44 16.90
C THR A 216 -5.89 10.28 16.19
N HIS A 217 -6.14 10.02 14.90
CA HIS A 217 -7.12 10.76 14.12
C HIS A 217 -8.56 10.29 14.41
N THR A 218 -8.81 8.99 14.34
CA THR A 218 -10.15 8.42 14.52
C THR A 218 -10.51 8.18 15.99
N LYS A 219 -9.52 8.29 16.89
CA LYS A 219 -9.59 7.90 18.30
C LYS A 219 -10.00 6.44 18.50
N ALA A 220 -9.97 5.62 17.45
CA ALA A 220 -10.25 4.20 17.52
C ALA A 220 -9.03 3.47 18.05
N SER A 221 -9.25 2.54 18.98
CA SER A 221 -8.22 1.60 19.40
C SER A 221 -8.39 0.29 18.65
N TYR A 222 -7.27 -0.35 18.36
CA TYR A 222 -7.23 -1.62 17.64
C TYR A 222 -6.41 -2.62 18.44
N PHE A 223 -6.78 -3.88 18.32
CA PHE A 223 -6.13 -5.01 18.94
C PHE A 223 -5.83 -6.06 17.88
N GLY A 224 -4.57 -6.44 17.78
CA GLY A 224 -4.09 -7.50 16.91
C GLY A 224 -3.42 -8.61 17.71
N MET A 225 -3.74 -9.85 17.39
CA MET A 225 -3.13 -11.03 17.99
C MET A 225 -2.51 -11.91 16.90
N THR A 226 -1.21 -12.15 16.98
CA THR A 226 -0.47 -12.98 16.02
C THR A 226 0.23 -14.13 16.74
N ALA A 227 -0.02 -15.35 16.30
CA ALA A 227 0.67 -16.56 16.73
C ALA A 227 2.04 -16.68 16.04
N HIS A 228 3.03 -17.17 16.77
CA HIS A 228 4.37 -17.50 16.32
C HIS A 228 4.74 -18.89 16.84
N TYR A 229 5.13 -19.80 15.95
CA TYR A 229 5.43 -21.18 16.29
C TYR A 229 6.40 -21.81 15.27
N GLY A 230 7.08 -22.89 15.66
CA GLY A 230 7.90 -23.69 14.76
C GLY A 230 7.07 -24.77 14.05
N TYR A 231 7.35 -25.00 12.77
CA TYR A 231 6.78 -26.10 12.00
C TYR A 231 7.70 -26.50 10.85
N GLU A 232 8.03 -27.79 10.74
CA GLU A 232 8.95 -28.32 9.71
C GLU A 232 10.24 -27.49 9.60
N ASP A 233 10.91 -27.28 10.73
CA ASP A 233 12.16 -26.50 10.85
C ASP A 233 12.07 -25.02 10.45
N SER A 234 10.86 -24.51 10.22
CA SER A 234 10.60 -23.12 9.84
C SER A 234 9.80 -22.40 10.91
N GLY A 235 10.15 -21.13 11.17
CA GLY A 235 9.30 -20.24 11.95
C GLY A 235 8.08 -19.83 11.13
N ARG A 236 6.89 -19.93 11.71
CA ARG A 236 5.63 -19.49 11.11
C ARG A 236 4.95 -18.45 11.97
N ASN A 237 4.27 -17.52 11.32
CA ASN A 237 3.45 -16.52 11.98
C ASN A 237 2.07 -16.42 11.32
N ILE A 238 1.02 -16.36 12.14
CA ILE A 238 -0.38 -16.30 11.67
C ILE A 238 -1.14 -15.28 12.50
N ILE A 239 -1.86 -14.37 11.84
CA ILE A 239 -2.77 -13.45 12.52
C ILE A 239 -3.97 -14.27 13.02
N LEU A 240 -4.10 -14.43 14.33
CA LEU A 240 -5.22 -15.14 14.95
C LEU A 240 -6.48 -14.30 14.94
N GLY A 241 -6.33 -12.98 15.12
CA GLY A 241 -7.44 -12.05 15.09
C GLY A 241 -6.98 -10.60 15.06
N PHE A 242 -7.86 -9.75 14.53
CA PHE A 242 -7.72 -8.31 14.49
C PHE A 242 -9.09 -7.70 14.73
N THR A 243 -9.20 -6.79 15.68
CA THR A 243 -10.48 -6.19 16.06
C THR A 243 -10.30 -4.73 16.46
N LYS A 244 -11.37 -3.95 16.28
CA LYS A 244 -11.46 -2.60 16.83
C LYS A 244 -12.03 -2.71 18.24
N ILE A 245 -11.33 -2.16 19.22
CA ILE A 245 -11.76 -2.15 20.62
C ILE A 245 -12.28 -0.77 21.01
N THR A 246 -13.29 -0.76 21.90
CA THR A 246 -13.90 0.48 22.42
C THR A 246 -12.95 1.21 23.36
N ALA A 247 -12.22 0.47 24.20
CA ALA A 247 -11.21 0.99 25.10
C ALA A 247 -10.06 -0.01 25.27
N ALA A 248 -8.85 0.49 25.45
CA ALA A 248 -7.66 -0.31 25.75
C ALA A 248 -7.54 -0.59 27.26
N ASP A 249 -8.60 -1.14 27.85
CA ASP A 249 -8.64 -1.53 29.26
C ASP A 249 -8.49 -3.06 29.44
N ASN A 250 -8.19 -3.49 30.66
CA ASN A 250 -7.89 -4.90 30.95
C ASN A 250 -9.06 -5.84 30.71
N ASN A 251 -10.29 -5.41 30.97
CA ASN A 251 -11.47 -6.28 30.83
C ASN A 251 -11.78 -6.49 29.35
N THR A 252 -11.76 -5.41 28.57
CA THR A 252 -11.93 -5.47 27.11
C THR A 252 -10.84 -6.33 26.47
N LEU A 253 -9.57 -6.15 26.85
CA LEU A 253 -8.48 -6.97 26.31
C LEU A 253 -8.62 -8.45 26.69
N LYS A 254 -9.04 -8.74 27.93
CA LYS A 254 -9.25 -10.12 28.37
C LYS A 254 -10.37 -10.80 27.58
N SER A 255 -11.50 -10.12 27.34
CA SER A 255 -12.60 -10.67 26.56
C SER A 255 -12.20 -10.91 25.10
N GLU A 256 -11.48 -9.97 24.47
CA GLU A 256 -11.02 -10.14 23.09
C GLU A 256 -9.99 -11.25 22.94
N ILE A 257 -9.08 -11.42 23.92
CA ILE A 257 -8.14 -12.55 23.93
C ILE A 257 -8.89 -13.88 24.03
N SER A 258 -9.86 -13.98 24.96
CA SER A 258 -10.72 -15.17 25.10
C SER A 258 -11.42 -15.49 23.78
N PHE A 259 -12.09 -14.49 23.20
CA PHE A 259 -12.86 -14.64 21.97
C PHE A 259 -11.99 -15.15 20.80
N ILE A 260 -10.81 -14.55 20.61
CA ILE A 260 -9.87 -15.01 19.57
C ILE A 260 -9.41 -16.44 19.86
N LEU A 261 -8.98 -16.75 21.08
CA LEU A 261 -8.49 -18.10 21.40
C LEU A 261 -9.57 -19.18 21.32
N GLN A 262 -10.82 -18.84 21.66
CA GLN A 262 -11.96 -19.73 21.53
C GLN A 262 -12.22 -20.10 20.06
N ARG A 263 -12.13 -19.12 19.14
CA ARG A 263 -12.26 -19.36 17.68
C ARG A 263 -11.20 -20.35 17.16
N TRP A 264 -10.03 -20.35 17.77
CA TRP A 264 -8.94 -21.29 17.45
C TRP A 264 -8.96 -22.55 18.32
N GLU A 265 -9.94 -22.71 19.21
CA GLU A 265 -10.11 -23.84 20.12
C GLU A 265 -8.84 -24.12 20.96
N ILE A 266 -8.20 -23.06 21.45
CA ILE A 266 -7.00 -23.11 22.32
C ILE A 266 -7.15 -22.23 23.57
N GLU A 267 -8.38 -21.86 23.94
CA GLU A 267 -8.67 -21.06 25.13
C GLU A 267 -8.32 -21.79 26.43
N ASP A 268 -8.47 -23.11 26.47
CA ASP A 268 -8.05 -23.98 27.59
C ASP A 268 -6.53 -23.94 27.83
N ARG A 269 -5.76 -23.51 26.83
CA ARG A 269 -4.30 -23.42 26.85
C ARG A 269 -3.80 -22.02 27.18
N ILE A 270 -4.68 -21.09 27.54
CA ILE A 270 -4.33 -19.68 27.72
C ILE A 270 -3.18 -19.45 28.73
N ASP A 271 -3.03 -20.30 29.74
CA ASP A 271 -1.96 -20.21 30.74
C ASP A 271 -0.61 -20.80 30.27
N GLN A 272 -0.62 -21.57 29.17
CA GLN A 272 0.57 -22.22 28.59
C GLN A 272 1.23 -21.35 27.50
N LEU A 273 0.53 -20.32 27.02
CA LEU A 273 1.02 -19.45 25.95
C LEU A 273 2.07 -18.45 26.45
N VAL A 274 3.06 -18.17 25.60
CA VAL A 274 4.03 -17.09 25.83
C VAL A 274 3.52 -15.81 25.20
N TYR A 275 3.27 -14.78 26.00
CA TYR A 275 2.76 -13.50 25.49
C TYR A 275 3.88 -12.50 25.28
N VAL A 276 3.91 -11.86 24.11
CA VAL A 276 4.85 -10.77 23.80
C VAL A 276 4.05 -9.49 23.59
N THR A 277 4.29 -8.47 24.42
CA THR A 277 3.56 -7.20 24.33
C THR A 277 4.46 -6.01 24.68
N ASP A 278 4.18 -4.85 24.08
CA ASP A 278 4.79 -3.58 24.46
C ASP A 278 4.11 -2.92 25.68
N SER A 279 2.87 -3.31 25.95
CA SER A 279 1.99 -2.72 26.95
C SER A 279 1.92 -3.59 28.20
N CYS A 280 3.09 -3.92 28.75
CA CYS A 280 3.23 -4.89 29.84
C CYS A 280 2.34 -4.56 31.04
N PHE A 281 2.08 -3.28 31.33
CA PHE A 281 1.22 -2.88 32.46
C PHE A 281 -0.24 -3.37 32.34
N LEU A 282 -0.85 -3.22 31.17
CA LEU A 282 -2.23 -3.66 30.94
C LEU A 282 -2.30 -5.19 30.99
N PHE A 283 -1.31 -5.85 30.38
CA PHE A 283 -1.26 -7.30 30.34
C PHE A 283 -0.95 -7.94 31.70
N VAL A 284 0.02 -7.42 32.45
CA VAL A 284 0.38 -7.91 33.80
C VAL A 284 -0.82 -7.86 34.74
N LYS A 285 -1.64 -6.80 34.65
CA LYS A 285 -2.88 -6.71 35.42
C LYS A 285 -3.96 -7.67 34.93
N ALA A 286 -4.07 -7.86 33.62
CA ALA A 286 -5.06 -8.77 33.05
C ALA A 286 -4.70 -10.26 33.30
N GLN A 287 -3.41 -10.58 33.45
CA GLN A 287 -2.88 -11.94 33.36
C GLN A 287 -1.68 -12.20 34.31
N SER A 288 -1.87 -11.96 35.60
CA SER A 288 -0.79 -11.99 36.61
C SER A 288 -0.07 -13.33 36.78
N LYS A 289 -0.60 -14.44 36.27
CA LYS A 289 -0.02 -15.80 36.37
C LYS A 289 0.63 -16.32 35.08
N LYS A 290 0.60 -15.54 33.98
CA LYS A 290 1.01 -16.02 32.65
C LYS A 290 2.46 -15.70 32.34
N LEU A 291 3.10 -16.53 31.52
CA LEU A 291 4.44 -16.26 31.00
C LEU A 291 4.35 -15.16 29.93
N TRP A 292 5.03 -14.05 30.16
CA TRP A 292 5.09 -12.94 29.21
C TRP A 292 6.50 -12.39 29.09
N VAL A 293 6.77 -11.81 27.92
CA VAL A 293 8.03 -11.18 27.55
C VAL A 293 7.72 -9.77 27.05
N THR A 294 8.54 -8.80 27.46
CA THR A 294 8.42 -7.43 26.96
C THR A 294 8.88 -7.34 25.51
N CYS A 295 8.17 -6.55 24.70
CA CYS A 295 8.58 -6.29 23.33
C CYS A 295 9.93 -5.55 23.30
N LEU A 296 10.98 -6.22 22.81
CA LEU A 296 12.34 -5.67 22.76
C LEU A 296 12.41 -4.34 22.00
N LYS A 297 11.61 -4.17 20.94
CA LYS A 297 11.53 -2.91 20.19
C LYS A 297 11.10 -1.74 21.08
N SER A 298 10.11 -1.98 21.94
CA SER A 298 9.60 -0.99 22.89
C SER A 298 10.56 -0.78 24.04
N SER A 299 11.17 -1.84 24.58
CA SER A 299 12.22 -1.73 25.60
C SER A 299 13.43 -0.93 25.08
N HIS A 300 13.89 -1.21 23.87
CA HIS A 300 14.98 -0.51 23.22
C HIS A 300 14.64 0.96 22.98
N ARG A 301 13.42 1.27 22.52
CA ARG A 301 12.93 2.65 22.39
C ARG A 301 12.90 3.38 23.74
N LEU A 302 12.44 2.72 24.80
CA LEU A 302 12.45 3.29 26.16
C LEU A 302 13.86 3.51 26.68
N MET A 303 14.79 2.58 26.42
CA MET A 303 16.21 2.77 26.76
C MET A 303 16.78 3.97 26.02
N GLN A 304 16.56 4.10 24.71
CA GLN A 304 17.00 5.27 23.95
C GLN A 304 16.43 6.58 24.49
N LEU A 305 15.17 6.59 24.94
CA LEU A 305 14.55 7.77 25.55
C LEU A 305 15.14 8.08 26.93
N LYS A 306 15.35 7.06 27.76
CA LYS A 306 15.95 7.22 29.10
C LYS A 306 17.41 7.65 29.02
N THR A 307 18.23 7.06 28.15
CA THR A 307 19.62 7.48 27.95
C THR A 307 19.70 8.95 27.50
N LYS A 308 18.77 9.40 26.65
CA LYS A 308 18.66 10.82 26.28
C LYS A 308 18.31 11.71 27.47
N GLN A 309 17.51 11.23 28.43
CA GLN A 309 17.13 11.97 29.63
C GLN A 309 18.20 11.93 30.74
N SER A 310 18.83 10.78 30.99
CA SER A 310 19.70 10.53 32.13
C SER A 310 21.16 10.87 31.88
N SER A 311 21.58 11.04 30.62
CA SER A 311 22.99 11.28 30.29
C SER A 311 23.55 12.60 30.83
N GLY A 312 22.74 13.48 31.46
CA GLY A 312 23.22 14.74 32.04
C GLY A 312 23.92 15.66 31.04
N ARG A 313 23.92 15.31 29.75
CA ARG A 313 24.46 16.11 28.67
C ARG A 313 23.42 17.18 28.35
N GLU A 314 23.37 18.21 29.20
CA GLU A 314 22.72 19.49 28.92
C GLU A 314 22.81 19.92 27.46
N PRO A 315 23.96 19.82 26.75
CA PRO A 315 24.04 20.25 25.35
C PRO A 315 23.09 19.53 24.37
N MET A 316 22.63 18.29 24.64
CA MET A 316 21.63 17.64 23.77
C MET A 316 20.19 17.93 24.16
N LEU A 317 19.89 18.13 25.46
CA LEU A 317 18.55 18.54 25.88
C LEU A 317 18.23 19.96 25.38
N HIS A 318 19.22 20.86 25.39
CA HIS A 318 19.13 22.19 24.81
C HIS A 318 18.92 22.20 23.28
N LEU A 319 19.16 21.09 22.56
CA LEU A 319 18.82 20.98 21.13
C LEU A 319 17.47 20.29 20.89
N LEU A 320 17.02 19.42 21.82
CA LEU A 320 15.75 18.71 21.73
C LEU A 320 14.55 19.58 22.14
N LEU A 321 14.70 20.38 23.20
CA LEU A 321 13.66 21.31 23.67
C LEU A 321 13.31 22.37 22.61
N PRO A 322 14.27 23.06 21.97
CA PRO A 322 13.98 23.95 20.85
C PRO A 322 13.41 23.23 19.65
N ARG A 323 13.77 21.98 19.36
CA ARG A 323 13.12 21.21 18.29
C ARG A 323 11.66 20.87 18.60
N GLN A 324 11.34 20.53 19.84
CA GLN A 324 9.95 20.27 20.26
C GLN A 324 9.13 21.57 20.31
N ASN A 325 9.72 22.65 20.81
CA ASN A 325 9.13 23.99 20.81
C ASN A 325 8.99 24.54 19.39
N LEU A 326 9.95 24.28 18.51
CA LEU A 326 9.86 24.62 17.10
C LEU A 326 8.79 23.75 16.44
N GLN A 327 8.70 22.46 16.72
CA GLN A 327 7.61 21.64 16.19
C GLN A 327 6.24 22.08 16.70
N SER A 328 6.08 22.49 17.96
CA SER A 328 4.81 23.01 18.49
C SER A 328 4.49 24.40 17.92
N PHE A 329 5.49 25.26 17.76
CA PHE A 329 5.40 26.56 17.09
C PHE A 329 5.09 26.44 15.59
N LEU A 330 5.69 25.49 14.88
CA LEU A 330 5.37 25.22 13.49
C LEU A 330 4.01 24.54 13.36
N ARG A 331 3.62 23.68 14.31
CA ARG A 331 2.28 23.04 14.27
C ARG A 331 1.16 24.03 14.56
N THR A 332 1.33 24.99 15.47
CA THR A 332 0.19 25.78 15.96
C THR A 332 -0.01 27.06 15.13
N PRO A 333 0.94 28.01 15.10
CA PRO A 333 0.90 29.17 14.22
C PRO A 333 0.74 28.86 12.72
N ILE A 334 1.55 27.99 12.13
CA ILE A 334 1.54 27.81 10.66
C ILE A 334 0.26 27.11 10.20
N LEU A 335 -0.22 26.08 10.91
CA LEU A 335 -1.51 25.46 10.53
C LEU A 335 -2.67 26.42 10.72
N THR A 336 -2.69 27.21 11.80
CA THR A 336 -3.71 28.24 12.02
C THR A 336 -3.64 29.33 10.94
N TRP A 337 -2.43 29.72 10.53
CA TRP A 337 -2.21 30.73 9.49
C TRP A 337 -2.57 30.22 8.10
N ILE A 338 -2.20 28.97 7.75
CA ILE A 338 -2.62 28.29 6.51
C ILE A 338 -4.15 28.13 6.48
N GLN A 339 -4.78 27.73 7.58
CA GLN A 339 -6.24 27.63 7.69
C GLN A 339 -6.91 29.00 7.55
N THR A 340 -6.33 30.05 8.13
CA THR A 340 -6.82 31.43 8.00
C THR A 340 -6.68 31.90 6.56
N LEU A 341 -5.52 31.74 5.92
CA LEU A 341 -5.30 32.09 4.52
C LEU A 341 -6.22 31.33 3.58
N SER A 342 -6.43 30.03 3.79
CA SER A 342 -7.38 29.22 3.01
C SER A 342 -8.81 29.74 3.17
N ARG A 343 -9.22 30.15 4.37
CA ARG A 343 -10.52 30.79 4.59
C ARG A 343 -10.60 32.15 3.90
N THR A 344 -9.58 32.98 3.96
CA THR A 344 -9.54 34.30 3.32
C THR A 344 -9.53 34.19 1.80
N GLU A 345 -8.79 33.23 1.23
CA GLU A 345 -8.76 32.94 -0.21
C GLU A 345 -10.13 32.43 -0.69
N ASN A 346 -10.77 31.53 0.06
CA ASN A 346 -12.12 31.06 -0.26
C ASN A 346 -13.15 32.19 -0.13
N VAL A 347 -13.05 33.06 0.88
CA VAL A 347 -13.92 34.25 1.01
C VAL A 347 -13.69 35.23 -0.13
N LEU A 348 -12.44 35.44 -0.58
CA LEU A 348 -12.14 36.27 -1.74
C LEU A 348 -12.72 35.66 -3.02
N ARG A 349 -12.50 34.35 -3.26
CA ARG A 349 -13.04 33.64 -4.43
C ARG A 349 -14.56 33.72 -4.47
N VAL A 350 -15.24 33.53 -3.34
CA VAL A 350 -16.69 33.65 -3.22
C VAL A 350 -17.15 35.09 -3.45
N LYS A 351 -16.47 36.10 -2.89
CA LYS A 351 -16.81 37.52 -3.12
C LYS A 351 -16.60 37.92 -4.58
N THR A 352 -15.51 37.50 -5.21
CA THR A 352 -15.26 37.73 -6.64
C THR A 352 -16.31 37.03 -7.50
N LEU A 353 -16.68 35.80 -7.19
CA LEU A 353 -17.73 35.07 -7.90
C LEU A 353 -19.10 35.76 -7.75
N LEU A 354 -19.46 36.19 -6.54
CA LEU A 354 -20.70 36.92 -6.27
C LEU A 354 -20.73 38.30 -6.96
N LEU A 355 -19.59 38.99 -7.02
CA LEU A 355 -19.44 40.25 -7.76
C LEU A 355 -19.64 40.01 -9.27
N LEU A 356 -19.03 38.97 -9.84
CA LEU A 356 -19.17 38.59 -11.24
C LEU A 356 -20.61 38.15 -11.58
N ILE A 357 -21.28 37.41 -10.68
CA ILE A 357 -22.69 37.05 -10.82
C ILE A 357 -23.58 38.30 -10.76
N SER A 358 -23.29 39.25 -9.87
CA SER A 358 -24.05 40.50 -9.73
C SER A 358 -23.89 41.42 -10.94
N LEU A 359 -22.69 41.46 -11.54
CA LEU A 359 -22.42 42.15 -12.80
C LEU A 359 -23.14 41.48 -13.98
N ARG A 360 -23.21 40.15 -13.99
CA ARG A 360 -23.88 39.36 -15.06
C ARG A 360 -25.41 39.38 -14.96
N ARG A 361 -25.99 39.64 -13.79
CA ARG A 361 -27.45 39.77 -13.58
C ARG A 361 -28.01 41.14 -13.97
N ARG A 362 -27.18 42.14 -14.30
CA ARG A 362 -27.67 43.35 -14.97
C ARG A 362 -28.04 42.98 -16.41
N GLN A 363 -29.32 43.08 -16.73
CA GLN A 363 -29.90 42.56 -17.97
C GLN A 363 -29.31 43.20 -19.24
N PRO A 364 -29.18 42.44 -20.34
CA PRO A 364 -28.92 42.98 -21.67
C PRO A 364 -30.22 43.60 -22.19
N GLY A 365 -30.41 44.91 -22.01
CA GLY A 365 -31.66 45.54 -22.46
C GLY A 365 -31.78 47.06 -22.35
N THR A 366 -30.85 47.75 -21.68
CA THR A 366 -30.82 49.21 -21.68
C THR A 366 -29.45 49.72 -22.11
N PRO A 367 -29.34 50.50 -23.21
CA PRO A 367 -28.11 51.16 -23.60
C PRO A 367 -27.94 52.40 -22.73
N THR A 368 -27.44 52.21 -21.51
CA THR A 368 -26.75 53.30 -20.82
C THR A 368 -25.26 53.06 -20.99
N GLU A 369 -24.67 53.85 -21.90
CA GLU A 369 -23.24 54.15 -21.87
C GLU A 369 -22.94 54.70 -20.48
N CYS A 370 -22.51 53.82 -19.59
CA CYS A 370 -22.03 54.21 -18.28
C CYS A 370 -20.51 54.33 -18.42
N PRO A 371 -19.96 55.55 -18.61
CA PRO A 371 -18.52 55.77 -18.70
C PRO A 371 -17.91 55.43 -17.34
N GLY A 372 -17.51 54.17 -17.18
CA GLY A 372 -17.03 53.65 -15.90
C GLY A 372 -17.01 52.13 -15.78
N SER A 373 -17.76 51.39 -16.62
CA SER A 373 -17.72 49.91 -16.61
C SER A 373 -16.36 49.37 -17.06
N GLU A 374 -15.75 49.97 -18.08
CA GLU A 374 -14.41 49.59 -18.56
C GLU A 374 -13.33 49.94 -17.53
N GLN A 375 -13.41 51.10 -16.87
CA GLN A 375 -12.53 51.46 -15.76
C GLN A 375 -12.71 50.52 -14.57
N LEU A 376 -13.93 50.03 -14.28
CA LEU A 376 -14.18 49.08 -13.20
C LEU A 376 -13.61 47.70 -13.53
N VAL A 377 -13.76 47.21 -14.77
CA VAL A 377 -13.16 45.96 -15.23
C VAL A 377 -11.63 46.04 -15.19
N GLN A 378 -11.04 47.15 -15.62
CA GLN A 378 -9.59 47.40 -15.50
C GLN A 378 -9.15 47.43 -14.03
N LYS A 379 -9.90 48.11 -13.14
CA LYS A 379 -9.60 48.12 -11.69
C LYS A 379 -9.68 46.71 -11.09
N ILE A 380 -10.66 45.90 -11.48
CA ILE A 380 -10.78 44.50 -11.02
C ILE A 380 -9.62 43.64 -11.53
N ALA A 381 -9.21 43.80 -12.80
CA ALA A 381 -8.07 43.08 -13.36
C ALA A 381 -6.75 43.46 -12.68
N VAL A 382 -6.55 44.75 -12.39
CA VAL A 382 -5.40 45.25 -11.61
C VAL A 382 -5.43 44.69 -10.20
N TRP A 383 -6.59 44.67 -9.54
CA TRP A 383 -6.74 44.09 -8.20
C TRP A 383 -6.46 42.58 -8.17
N HIS A 384 -6.93 41.85 -9.18
CA HIS A 384 -6.68 40.42 -9.33
C HIS A 384 -5.20 40.11 -9.53
N ASN A 385 -4.50 40.89 -10.37
CA ASN A 385 -3.07 40.72 -10.59
C ASN A 385 -2.25 41.09 -9.33
N LEU A 386 -2.59 42.19 -8.65
CA LEU A 386 -2.00 42.55 -7.36
C LEU A 386 -2.19 41.44 -6.32
N MET A 387 -3.36 40.80 -6.27
CA MET A 387 -3.59 39.66 -5.37
C MET A 387 -2.86 38.41 -5.77
N LYS A 388 -2.73 38.12 -7.06
CA LYS A 388 -1.93 37.01 -7.55
C LYS A 388 -0.45 37.18 -7.19
N ASP A 389 0.08 38.40 -7.34
CA ASP A 389 1.46 38.71 -6.99
C ASP A 389 1.65 38.76 -5.47
N PHE A 390 0.68 39.25 -4.70
CA PHE A 390 0.69 39.17 -3.24
C PHE A 390 0.74 37.72 -2.76
N LEU A 391 -0.13 36.85 -3.27
CA LEU A 391 -0.14 35.42 -2.93
C LEU A 391 1.16 34.73 -3.35
N ARG A 392 1.70 35.06 -4.54
CA ARG A 392 3.00 34.56 -5.00
C ARG A 392 4.13 34.98 -4.05
N HIS A 393 4.15 36.23 -3.58
CA HIS A 393 5.13 36.70 -2.59
C HIS A 393 4.97 36.00 -1.24
N GLN A 394 3.74 35.80 -0.75
CA GLN A 394 3.49 35.06 0.49
C GLN A 394 3.94 33.61 0.41
N VAL A 395 3.70 32.93 -0.72
CA VAL A 395 4.17 31.56 -0.97
C VAL A 395 5.70 31.50 -1.05
N THR A 396 6.33 32.44 -1.77
CA THR A 396 7.80 32.52 -1.84
C THR A 396 8.41 32.77 -0.45
N LEU A 397 7.83 33.68 0.33
CA LEU A 397 8.27 33.97 1.69
C LEU A 397 8.11 32.75 2.59
N LEU A 398 6.99 32.02 2.50
CA LEU A 398 6.78 30.75 3.21
C LEU A 398 7.83 29.70 2.85
N LEU A 399 8.15 29.55 1.56
CA LEU A 399 9.17 28.62 1.09
C LEU A 399 10.56 29.02 1.60
N CYS A 400 10.88 30.31 1.60
CA CYS A 400 12.13 30.83 2.17
C CYS A 400 12.20 30.61 3.69
N CYS A 401 11.14 30.88 4.43
CA CYS A 401 11.07 30.61 5.87
C CYS A 401 11.19 29.10 6.16
N HIS A 402 10.52 28.26 5.37
CA HIS A 402 10.61 26.80 5.50
C HIS A 402 12.04 26.31 5.24
N GLU A 403 12.70 26.81 4.19
CA GLU A 403 14.09 26.45 3.88
C GLU A 403 15.06 26.93 4.98
N ILE A 404 14.91 28.15 5.48
CA ILE A 404 15.72 28.67 6.60
C ILE A 404 15.53 27.80 7.84
N LEU A 405 14.29 27.48 8.21
CA LEU A 405 13.99 26.60 9.34
C LEU A 405 14.53 25.18 9.13
N PHE A 406 14.50 24.68 7.90
CA PHE A 406 15.06 23.38 7.53
C PHE A 406 16.59 23.37 7.69
N GLN A 407 17.29 24.42 7.22
CA GLN A 407 18.73 24.55 7.35
C GLN A 407 19.18 24.75 8.80
N LEU A 408 18.45 25.56 9.57
CA LEU A 408 18.65 25.70 11.02
C LEU A 408 18.47 24.37 11.75
N SER A 409 17.48 23.57 11.38
CA SER A 409 17.25 22.25 11.98
C SER A 409 18.40 21.26 11.73
N ARG A 410 19.23 21.49 10.70
CA ARG A 410 20.40 20.67 10.34
C ARG A 410 21.73 21.19 10.90
N GLY A 411 21.73 22.31 11.62
CA GLY A 411 22.96 22.87 12.22
C GLY A 411 23.87 23.61 11.22
N HIS A 412 23.38 23.94 10.03
CA HIS A 412 24.16 24.68 9.03
C HIS A 412 24.03 26.20 9.24
N VAL A 413 24.81 26.74 10.18
CA VAL A 413 24.80 28.18 10.52
C VAL A 413 25.28 29.06 9.34
N LEU A 414 26.29 28.62 8.59
CA LEU A 414 26.90 29.40 7.51
C LEU A 414 26.01 29.60 6.27
N LEU A 415 25.12 28.64 5.95
CA LEU A 415 24.17 28.77 4.84
C LEU A 415 23.03 29.74 5.16
N THR A 416 22.73 29.92 6.45
CA THR A 416 21.69 30.83 6.93
C THR A 416 22.07 32.29 6.67
N VAL A 417 23.35 32.64 6.82
CA VAL A 417 23.88 33.99 6.52
C VAL A 417 23.75 34.33 5.02
N TRP A 418 23.98 33.36 4.14
CA TRP A 418 23.89 33.57 2.69
C TRP A 418 22.44 33.74 2.21
N HIS A 419 21.49 32.99 2.77
CA HIS A 419 20.06 33.23 2.49
C HIS A 419 19.53 34.53 3.11
N ASN A 420 20.10 34.97 4.25
CA ASN A 420 19.74 36.24 4.90
C ASN A 420 20.08 37.46 4.02
N LEU A 421 21.22 37.45 3.32
CA LEU A 421 21.58 38.52 2.37
C LEU A 421 20.58 38.63 1.21
N ARG A 422 20.01 37.50 0.78
CA ARG A 422 19.01 37.45 -0.30
C ARG A 422 17.60 37.86 0.15
N ILE A 423 17.28 37.71 1.43
CA ILE A 423 16.04 38.24 2.02
C ILE A 423 16.16 39.74 2.26
N GLN A 424 17.33 40.22 2.67
CA GLN A 424 17.58 41.66 2.85
C GLN A 424 17.37 42.44 1.53
N SER A 425 17.81 41.89 0.39
CA SER A 425 17.53 42.47 -0.93
C SER A 425 16.05 42.47 -1.34
N LEU A 426 15.21 41.61 -0.74
CA LEU A 426 13.75 41.63 -0.94
C LEU A 426 13.06 42.74 -0.14
N PHE A 427 13.70 43.25 0.92
CA PHE A 427 13.17 44.34 1.76
C PHE A 427 13.65 45.74 1.34
N GLU A 428 14.66 45.83 0.47
CA GLU A 428 15.21 47.10 -0.02
C GLU A 428 14.31 47.82 -1.05
N ASN A 429 13.21 47.19 -1.49
CA ASN A 429 12.17 47.84 -2.29
C ASN A 429 10.76 47.64 -1.67
N PRO A 430 10.39 48.40 -0.63
CA PRO A 430 9.07 48.30 -0.03
C PRO A 430 8.00 48.93 -0.95
N LEU A 431 6.91 48.20 -1.21
CA LEU A 431 5.69 48.79 -1.77
C LEU A 431 5.05 49.74 -0.73
N PRO A 432 4.61 50.97 -1.08
CA PRO A 432 4.37 52.03 -0.11
C PRO A 432 3.16 51.87 0.84
N HIS A 433 2.36 50.79 0.75
CA HIS A 433 1.01 50.77 1.32
C HIS A 433 0.61 49.52 2.10
N LEU A 434 1.54 48.80 2.74
CA LEU A 434 1.18 47.69 3.62
C LEU A 434 1.88 47.79 4.99
N ASN A 435 1.10 48.00 6.05
CA ASN A 435 1.52 47.95 7.46
C ASN A 435 1.93 46.52 7.93
N LEU A 436 2.03 45.58 6.98
CA LEU A 436 2.42 44.19 7.18
C LEU A 436 3.93 44.05 7.42
N THR A 437 4.72 45.01 6.93
CA THR A 437 6.19 45.07 7.12
C THR A 437 6.55 45.11 8.59
N HIS A 438 5.78 45.77 9.45
CA HIS A 438 6.08 45.81 10.89
C HIS A 438 5.90 44.44 11.54
N THR A 439 4.80 43.73 11.28
CA THR A 439 4.54 42.41 11.90
C THR A 439 5.55 41.36 11.41
N LEU A 440 5.88 41.37 10.12
CA LEU A 440 6.89 40.50 9.54
C LEU A 440 8.30 40.83 10.02
N ARG A 441 8.63 42.13 10.13
CA ARG A 441 9.89 42.59 10.71
C ARG A 441 10.02 42.15 12.16
N THR A 442 9.00 42.33 12.99
CA THR A 442 9.00 41.86 14.38
C THR A 442 9.12 40.35 14.47
N ALA A 443 8.46 39.57 13.59
CA ALA A 443 8.59 38.12 13.57
C ALA A 443 10.01 37.67 13.17
N VAL A 444 10.61 38.33 12.18
CA VAL A 444 12.01 38.10 11.76
C VAL A 444 12.98 38.50 12.86
N GLU A 445 12.82 39.67 13.47
CA GLU A 445 13.62 40.16 14.61
C GLU A 445 13.51 39.21 15.82
N ASN A 446 12.33 38.68 16.13
CA ASN A 446 12.16 37.67 17.17
C ASN A 446 12.85 36.34 16.83
N CYS A 447 12.86 35.94 15.55
CA CYS A 447 13.64 34.78 15.10
C CYS A 447 15.15 35.04 15.21
N PHE A 448 15.61 36.27 14.94
CA PHE A 448 17.00 36.69 15.15
C PHE A 448 17.40 36.66 16.62
N VAL A 449 16.54 37.16 17.53
CA VAL A 449 16.80 37.11 18.98
C VAL A 449 16.91 35.65 19.44
N LEU A 450 16.00 34.77 19.01
CA LEU A 450 16.06 33.34 19.35
C LEU A 450 17.30 32.63 18.77
N ALA A 451 17.71 32.98 17.55
CA ALA A 451 18.92 32.44 16.93
C ALA A 451 20.20 32.94 17.62
N ALA A 452 20.27 34.23 17.96
CA ALA A 452 21.39 34.83 18.69
C ALA A 452 21.51 34.27 20.11
N HIS A 453 20.39 34.07 20.81
CA HIS A 453 20.37 33.47 22.15
C HIS A 453 20.76 31.99 22.12
N SER A 454 20.53 31.29 21.00
CA SER A 454 20.98 29.90 20.81
C SER A 454 22.47 29.82 20.48
N LEU A 455 23.01 30.84 19.79
CA LEU A 455 24.44 30.96 19.44
C LEU A 455 25.30 31.42 20.63
N SER A 456 24.76 32.18 21.58
CA SER A 456 25.49 32.62 22.78
C SER A 456 25.55 31.57 23.90
N VAL A 457 24.78 30.48 23.76
CA VAL A 457 24.70 29.36 24.72
C VAL A 457 25.49 28.14 24.23
N CYS A 458 25.90 28.11 22.96
CA CYS A 458 26.93 27.21 22.43
C CYS A 458 28.31 27.84 22.61
#